data_AF-B1X166-F1
#
_entry.id   AF-B1X166-F1
#
_cell.length_a   1.000
_cell.length_b   1.000
_cell.length_c   1.000
_cell.angle_alpha   90.00
_cell.angle_beta   90.00
_cell.angle_gamma   90.00
#
_symmetry.space_group_name_H-M   'P 1'
#
loop_
_entity.id
_entity.type
_entity.pdbx_description
1 polymer ?
#
loop_
_entity_poly.entity_id
_entity_poly.type
_entity_poly.pdbx_seq_one_letter_code
_entity_poly.pdbx_strand_id
1 'polypeptide(L)'
;MAKKNKLSQFPRGKKTVSANTNVTATPPKYNANNTKSELKISQATITNSKKVQPEQMSLFAHAAIQVYIEKKGEKSLDKEDLNAVLRLSQHLRIFGLLSAVGYINQTNEQEGKVRKRTVPVWHCLLGYLIAPSENLDTKDLMEKVINLTKNEPQQYMSMWRKSLLLAPHWNFWARAYSKD
;
A
#
# COMPACT_ATOMS: atom_id res chain seq x y z
N MET A 1 21.21 56.31 0.75
CA MET A 1 21.07 55.29 -0.31
C MET A 1 22.39 54.53 -0.42
N ALA A 2 22.40 53.26 -0.03
CA ALA A 2 23.60 52.44 0.10
C ALA A 2 23.67 51.38 -1.00
N LYS A 3 24.76 51.34 -1.77
CA LYS A 3 25.21 50.15 -2.52
C LYS A 3 26.74 50.10 -2.51
N LYS A 4 27.30 49.44 -1.50
CA LYS A 4 28.69 48.94 -1.49
C LYS A 4 28.63 47.43 -1.67
N ASN A 5 29.03 46.93 -2.84
CA ASN A 5 29.32 45.51 -3.02
C ASN A 5 30.75 45.23 -2.56
N LYS A 6 30.91 44.45 -1.49
CA LYS A 6 32.17 43.82 -1.09
C LYS A 6 32.00 42.30 -1.08
N LEU A 7 32.99 41.65 -1.70
CA LEU A 7 33.44 40.25 -1.64
C LEU A 7 32.76 39.28 -0.66
N SER A 8 32.56 38.04 -1.11
CA SER A 8 32.96 36.87 -0.30
C SER A 8 33.41 35.71 -1.20
N GLN A 9 34.58 35.19 -0.85
CA GLN A 9 35.23 34.00 -1.40
C GLN A 9 34.52 32.75 -0.89
N PHE A 10 34.35 31.74 -1.75
CA PHE A 10 34.22 30.36 -1.30
C PHE A 10 35.19 29.44 -2.09
N PRO A 11 35.96 28.59 -1.41
CA PRO A 11 37.03 27.80 -2.01
C PRO A 11 36.51 26.59 -2.79
N ARG A 12 37.18 26.31 -3.93
CA ARG A 12 36.99 25.09 -4.73
C ARG A 12 37.39 23.86 -3.92
N GLY A 13 36.39 23.09 -3.49
CA GLY A 13 36.54 21.75 -2.91
C GLY A 13 36.92 20.72 -3.97
N LYS A 14 37.83 19.83 -3.58
CA LYS A 14 38.61 18.89 -4.39
C LYS A 14 37.78 17.77 -5.05
N LYS A 15 38.19 17.36 -6.25
CA LYS A 15 37.79 16.10 -6.90
C LYS A 15 38.24 14.92 -6.04
N THR A 16 37.31 14.09 -5.58
CA THR A 16 37.59 12.76 -5.03
C THR A 16 37.38 11.70 -6.10
N VAL A 17 38.35 10.80 -6.10
CA VAL A 17 38.67 9.77 -7.09
C VAL A 17 37.62 8.65 -7.10
N SER A 18 37.26 8.20 -8.31
CA SER A 18 36.44 7.03 -8.57
C SER A 18 37.09 5.77 -7.99
N ALA A 19 36.43 5.11 -7.04
CA ALA A 19 36.74 3.75 -6.66
C ALA A 19 35.91 2.80 -7.53
N ASN A 20 36.57 2.16 -8.50
CA ASN A 20 36.04 1.03 -9.24
C ASN A 20 36.02 -0.20 -8.33
N THR A 21 34.84 -0.60 -7.85
CA THR A 21 34.61 -1.93 -7.27
C THR A 21 33.99 -2.82 -8.34
N ASN A 22 34.82 -3.64 -8.98
CA ASN A 22 34.35 -4.78 -9.78
C ASN A 22 33.72 -5.81 -8.82
N VAL A 23 32.39 -5.80 -8.73
CA VAL A 23 31.64 -6.85 -8.02
C VAL A 23 31.30 -7.94 -9.05
N THR A 24 32.08 -9.02 -9.05
CA THR A 24 31.77 -10.22 -9.83
C THR A 24 30.59 -10.93 -9.15
N ALA A 25 29.40 -10.83 -9.74
CA ALA A 25 28.21 -11.53 -9.25
C ALA A 25 28.28 -13.02 -9.62
N THR A 26 28.43 -13.90 -8.63
CA THR A 26 28.16 -15.33 -8.80
C THR A 26 26.66 -15.58 -8.68
N PRO A 27 26.00 -16.21 -9.68
CA PRO A 27 24.58 -16.52 -9.60
C PRO A 27 24.33 -17.65 -8.59
N PRO A 28 23.21 -17.63 -7.84
CA PRO A 28 22.85 -18.73 -6.95
C PRO A 28 22.48 -19.97 -7.79
N LYS A 29 23.02 -21.13 -7.41
CA LYS A 29 22.69 -22.43 -8.01
C LYS A 29 21.25 -22.80 -7.65
N TYR A 30 20.42 -23.03 -8.66
CA TYR A 30 19.05 -23.49 -8.52
C TYR A 30 19.04 -25.01 -8.29
N ASN A 31 18.63 -25.45 -7.09
CA ASN A 31 18.31 -26.86 -6.84
C ASN A 31 16.84 -27.08 -7.19
N ALA A 32 16.60 -27.63 -8.38
CA ALA A 32 15.32 -28.22 -8.72
C ALA A 32 15.20 -29.55 -7.96
N ASN A 33 14.24 -29.64 -7.03
CA ASN A 33 13.44 -30.84 -6.69
C ASN A 33 12.70 -30.64 -5.34
N ASN A 34 11.39 -30.35 -5.40
CA ASN A 34 10.32 -31.19 -4.80
C ASN A 34 8.99 -30.41 -4.67
N THR A 35 8.05 -30.80 -5.54
CA THR A 35 6.68 -31.24 -5.25
C THR A 35 5.85 -30.55 -4.16
N LYS A 36 4.75 -29.93 -4.62
CA LYS A 36 3.44 -29.69 -3.95
C LYS A 36 3.49 -29.07 -2.56
N SER A 37 3.45 -27.74 -2.50
CA SER A 37 3.15 -26.98 -1.29
C SER A 37 1.67 -26.59 -1.26
N GLU A 38 0.87 -27.32 -0.48
CA GLU A 38 -0.35 -26.79 0.13
C GLU A 38 0.03 -25.60 1.02
N LEU A 39 -0.54 -24.43 0.77
CA LEU A 39 -0.38 -23.24 1.60
C LEU A 39 -1.22 -23.38 2.89
N LYS A 40 -0.70 -24.09 3.89
CA LYS A 40 -1.09 -23.87 5.28
C LYS A 40 -0.33 -22.64 5.80
N ILE A 41 -1.04 -21.54 5.98
CA ILE A 41 -0.54 -20.36 6.68
C ILE A 41 -0.45 -20.71 8.17
N SER A 42 0.70 -21.21 8.59
CA SER A 42 1.02 -21.44 9.99
C SER A 42 1.19 -20.09 10.70
N GLN A 43 0.45 -19.89 11.79
CA GLN A 43 0.60 -18.76 12.70
C GLN A 43 2.04 -18.72 13.24
N ALA A 44 2.85 -17.81 12.70
CA ALA A 44 4.20 -17.57 13.19
C ALA A 44 4.13 -16.74 14.48
N THR A 45 4.58 -17.34 15.57
CA THR A 45 4.78 -16.72 16.88
C THR A 45 5.70 -15.51 16.74
N ILE A 46 5.16 -14.32 17.04
CA ILE A 46 5.84 -13.03 16.86
C ILE A 46 6.84 -12.84 18.00
N THR A 47 8.12 -13.16 17.79
CA THR A 47 9.22 -12.76 18.68
C THR A 47 10.04 -11.61 18.10
N ASN A 48 10.51 -10.77 19.01
CA ASN A 48 10.93 -9.38 18.83
C ASN A 48 12.16 -9.16 17.93
N SER A 49 11.90 -8.59 16.75
CA SER A 49 12.61 -7.46 16.14
C SER A 49 11.80 -7.12 14.89
N LYS A 50 10.76 -6.28 15.02
CA LYS A 50 9.91 -5.88 13.88
C LYS A 50 10.69 -4.95 12.95
N LYS A 51 11.71 -5.49 12.28
CA LYS A 51 12.25 -4.89 11.06
C LYS A 51 11.09 -4.84 10.08
N VAL A 52 10.92 -3.68 9.45
CA VAL A 52 10.02 -3.56 8.30
C VAL A 52 10.46 -4.61 7.28
N GLN A 53 9.52 -5.41 6.79
CA GLN A 53 9.76 -6.42 5.76
C GLN A 53 9.03 -5.99 4.48
N PRO A 54 9.69 -5.21 3.60
CA PRO A 54 9.09 -4.69 2.38
C PRO A 54 8.55 -5.78 1.47
N GLU A 55 9.21 -6.94 1.41
CA GLU A 55 8.83 -8.07 0.58
C GLU A 55 7.49 -8.65 1.05
N GLN A 56 7.32 -8.84 2.36
CA GLN A 56 6.05 -9.30 2.94
C GLN A 56 4.93 -8.29 2.73
N MET A 57 5.21 -7.00 2.84
CA MET A 57 4.23 -5.95 2.55
C MET A 57 3.84 -5.94 1.07
N SER A 58 4.81 -6.15 0.18
CA SER A 58 4.57 -6.27 -1.25
C SER A 58 3.69 -7.48 -1.57
N LEU A 59 3.97 -8.65 -0.99
CA LEU A 59 3.15 -9.86 -1.17
C LEU A 59 1.73 -9.70 -0.62
N PHE A 60 1.59 -9.04 0.53
CA PHE A 60 0.26 -8.73 1.08
C PHE A 60 -0.53 -7.79 0.17
N ALA A 61 0.12 -6.75 -0.36
CA ALA A 61 -0.50 -5.81 -1.30
C ALA A 61 -0.87 -6.48 -2.62
N HIS A 62 0.00 -7.37 -3.13
CA HIS A 62 -0.26 -8.21 -4.29
C HIS A 62 -1.54 -9.04 -4.11
N ALA A 63 -1.64 -9.76 -3.00
CA ALA A 63 -2.80 -10.58 -2.68
C ALA A 63 -4.09 -9.75 -2.62
N ALA A 64 -4.05 -8.55 -2.01
CA ALA A 64 -5.20 -7.65 -1.96
C ALA A 64 -5.68 -7.22 -3.36
N ILE A 65 -4.75 -6.94 -4.28
CA ILE A 65 -5.06 -6.57 -5.67
C ILE A 65 -5.61 -7.77 -6.45
N GLN A 66 -5.03 -8.96 -6.27
CA GLN A 66 -5.53 -10.19 -6.91
C GLN A 66 -6.96 -10.50 -6.47
N VAL A 67 -7.26 -10.42 -5.17
CA VAL A 67 -8.63 -10.63 -4.64
C VAL A 67 -9.63 -9.67 -5.30
N TYR A 68 -9.25 -8.41 -5.54
CA TYR A 68 -10.10 -7.46 -6.23
C TYR A 68 -10.34 -7.84 -7.70
N ILE A 69 -9.26 -8.19 -8.42
CA ILE A 69 -9.32 -8.59 -9.84
C ILE A 69 -10.18 -9.85 -10.02
N GLU A 70 -9.98 -10.85 -9.16
CA GLU A 70 -10.76 -12.09 -9.12
C GLU A 70 -12.24 -11.82 -8.84
N LYS A 71 -12.56 -10.95 -7.86
CA LYS A 71 -13.95 -10.54 -7.57
C LYS A 71 -14.63 -9.86 -8.75
N LYS A 72 -13.87 -9.15 -9.60
CA LYS A 72 -14.39 -8.51 -10.82
C LYS A 72 -14.50 -9.50 -12.00
N GLY A 73 -13.86 -10.67 -11.91
CA GLY A 73 -13.78 -11.65 -12.99
C GLY A 73 -12.90 -11.20 -14.16
N GLU A 74 -11.98 -10.26 -13.93
CA GLU A 74 -11.07 -9.74 -14.96
C GLU A 74 -9.65 -10.33 -14.78
N LYS A 75 -8.75 -10.08 -15.74
CA LYS A 75 -7.32 -10.46 -15.65
C LYS A 75 -6.40 -9.28 -15.32
N SER A 76 -6.94 -8.06 -15.40
CA SER A 76 -6.20 -6.81 -15.27
C SER A 76 -7.14 -5.69 -14.84
N LEU A 77 -6.56 -4.64 -14.27
CA LEU A 77 -7.26 -3.43 -13.85
C LEU A 77 -7.47 -2.50 -15.04
N ASP A 78 -8.65 -1.87 -15.08
CA ASP A 78 -8.86 -0.74 -15.98
C ASP A 78 -8.23 0.54 -15.42
N LYS A 79 -8.17 1.59 -16.25
CA LYS A 79 -7.59 2.88 -15.88
C LYS A 79 -8.31 3.54 -14.70
N GLU A 80 -9.62 3.33 -14.56
CA GLU A 80 -10.41 3.92 -13.49
C GLU A 80 -10.16 3.22 -12.15
N ASP A 81 -9.99 1.89 -12.18
CA ASP A 81 -9.61 1.11 -11.01
C ASP A 81 -8.19 1.45 -10.55
N LEU A 82 -7.24 1.58 -11.48
CA LEU A 82 -5.90 2.09 -11.17
C LEU A 82 -5.98 3.47 -10.51
N ASN A 83 -6.75 4.39 -11.09
CA ASN A 83 -6.95 5.71 -10.51
C ASN A 83 -7.59 5.64 -9.11
N ALA A 84 -8.53 4.73 -8.89
CA ALA A 84 -9.14 4.52 -7.58
C ALA A 84 -8.11 4.08 -6.53
N VAL A 85 -7.20 3.15 -6.86
CA VAL A 85 -6.09 2.74 -5.98
C VAL A 85 -5.18 3.93 -5.66
N LEU A 86 -4.80 4.71 -6.66
CA LEU A 86 -3.93 5.88 -6.48
C LEU A 86 -4.60 6.94 -5.58
N ARG A 87 -5.91 7.19 -5.77
CA ARG A 87 -6.69 8.10 -4.91
C ARG A 87 -6.78 7.58 -3.48
N LEU A 88 -6.93 6.26 -3.26
CA LEU A 88 -6.94 5.69 -1.90
C LEU A 88 -5.64 6.02 -1.18
N SER A 89 -4.51 5.81 -1.83
CA SER A 89 -3.18 6.10 -1.28
C SER A 89 -3.01 7.57 -0.88
N GLN A 90 -3.53 8.49 -1.68
CA GLN A 90 -3.55 9.93 -1.35
C GLN A 90 -4.48 10.22 -0.18
N HIS A 91 -5.70 9.67 -0.19
CA HIS A 91 -6.72 9.87 0.84
C HIS A 91 -6.25 9.38 2.21
N LEU A 92 -5.65 8.19 2.26
CA LEU A 92 -5.12 7.61 3.50
C LEU A 92 -4.01 8.47 4.12
N ARG A 93 -3.20 9.13 3.30
CA ARG A 93 -2.13 10.02 3.76
C ARG A 93 -2.67 11.29 4.41
N ILE A 94 -3.73 11.86 3.86
CA ILE A 94 -4.26 13.16 4.29
C ILE A 94 -5.31 12.99 5.39
N PHE A 95 -6.24 12.05 5.22
CA PHE A 95 -7.44 11.94 6.04
C PHE A 95 -7.52 10.66 6.88
N GLY A 96 -6.72 9.65 6.57
CA GLY A 96 -6.65 8.39 7.32
C GLY A 96 -7.81 7.42 7.09
N LEU A 97 -7.81 6.33 7.87
CA LEU A 97 -8.69 5.17 7.67
C LEU A 97 -10.17 5.47 7.91
N LEU A 98 -10.50 6.16 9.01
CA LEU A 98 -11.90 6.45 9.35
C LEU A 98 -12.58 7.28 8.26
N SER A 99 -11.88 8.27 7.70
CA SER A 99 -12.40 9.07 6.59
C SER A 99 -12.56 8.24 5.31
N ALA A 100 -11.61 7.35 5.00
CA ALA A 100 -11.70 6.51 3.80
C ALA A 100 -12.92 5.56 3.86
N VAL A 101 -13.18 4.95 5.01
CA VAL A 101 -14.35 4.08 5.19
C VAL A 101 -15.65 4.88 5.29
N GLY A 102 -15.59 6.11 5.83
CA GLY A 102 -16.71 7.06 5.76
C GLY A 102 -17.11 7.38 4.32
N TYR A 103 -16.14 7.62 3.42
CA TYR A 103 -16.41 7.85 2.00
C TYR A 103 -17.10 6.66 1.32
N ILE A 104 -16.69 5.44 1.66
CA ILE A 104 -17.34 4.20 1.18
C ILE A 104 -18.83 4.19 1.57
N ASN A 105 -19.16 4.60 2.79
CA ASN A 105 -20.52 4.51 3.33
C ASN A 105 -21.40 5.73 3.07
N GLN A 106 -20.87 6.83 2.52
CA GLN A 106 -21.65 8.01 2.20
C GLN A 106 -22.75 7.71 1.17
N THR A 107 -24.01 7.79 1.61
CA THR A 107 -25.21 7.73 0.78
C THR A 107 -25.50 9.09 0.15
N ASN A 108 -24.58 9.61 -0.68
CA ASN A 108 -24.91 10.80 -1.48
C ASN A 108 -25.70 10.38 -2.72
N GLU A 109 -26.84 11.04 -2.95
CA GLU A 109 -27.78 10.84 -4.07
C GLU A 109 -27.16 11.11 -5.45
N GLN A 110 -26.01 11.79 -5.49
CA GLN A 110 -25.23 11.94 -6.72
C GLN A 110 -24.42 10.67 -6.96
N GLU A 111 -25.02 9.72 -7.68
CA GLU A 111 -24.41 8.53 -8.25
C GLU A 111 -23.29 8.84 -9.26
N GLY A 112 -22.25 9.56 -8.84
CA GLY A 112 -21.14 9.94 -9.69
C GLY A 112 -20.40 8.71 -10.21
N LYS A 113 -20.11 8.67 -11.52
CA LYS A 113 -19.33 7.61 -12.18
C LYS A 113 -18.03 7.29 -11.43
N VAL A 114 -17.38 8.32 -10.87
CA VAL A 114 -16.16 8.20 -10.08
C VAL A 114 -16.38 7.37 -8.81
N ARG A 115 -17.47 7.59 -8.08
CA ARG A 115 -17.76 6.86 -6.83
C ARG A 115 -18.07 5.39 -7.12
N LYS A 116 -18.87 5.10 -8.15
CA LYS A 116 -19.20 3.73 -8.59
C LYS A 116 -17.94 2.89 -8.89
N ARG A 117 -16.86 3.51 -9.35
CA ARG A 117 -15.57 2.86 -9.58
C ARG A 117 -14.68 2.82 -8.35
N THR A 118 -14.70 3.88 -7.56
CA THR A 118 -13.81 4.05 -6.40
C THR A 118 -14.20 3.14 -5.23
N VAL A 119 -15.49 3.07 -4.92
CA VAL A 119 -16.00 2.35 -3.74
C VAL A 119 -15.67 0.85 -3.76
N PRO A 120 -15.88 0.09 -4.86
CA PRO A 120 -15.54 -1.34 -4.87
C PRO A 120 -14.06 -1.61 -4.61
N VAL A 121 -13.17 -0.81 -5.19
CA VAL A 121 -11.71 -0.92 -5.00
C VAL A 121 -11.34 -0.63 -3.55
N TRP A 122 -11.81 0.49 -3.01
CA TRP A 122 -11.49 0.91 -1.65
C TRP A 122 -12.03 -0.07 -0.62
N HIS A 123 -13.26 -0.53 -0.80
CA HIS A 123 -13.88 -1.52 0.05
C HIS A 123 -13.08 -2.82 0.08
N CYS A 124 -12.66 -3.32 -1.08
CA CYS A 124 -11.85 -4.54 -1.15
C CYS A 124 -10.50 -4.39 -0.45
N LEU A 125 -9.75 -3.32 -0.74
CA LEU A 125 -8.41 -3.12 -0.17
C LEU A 125 -8.45 -2.86 1.34
N LEU A 126 -9.39 -2.04 1.80
CA LEU A 126 -9.53 -1.73 3.23
C LEU A 126 -10.10 -2.92 4.01
N GLY A 127 -11.06 -3.65 3.44
CA GLY A 127 -11.57 -4.90 4.01
C GLY A 127 -10.46 -5.92 4.18
N TYR A 128 -9.63 -6.14 3.14
CA TYR A 128 -8.50 -7.05 3.20
C TYR A 128 -7.44 -6.62 4.23
N LEU A 129 -7.20 -5.32 4.39
CA LEU A 129 -6.29 -4.81 5.41
C LEU A 129 -6.80 -5.07 6.84
N ILE A 130 -8.08 -4.79 7.10
CA ILE A 130 -8.67 -4.76 8.44
C ILE A 130 -9.08 -6.17 8.89
N ALA A 131 -9.64 -6.96 7.99
CA ALA A 131 -10.15 -8.30 8.29
C ALA A 131 -9.91 -9.23 7.09
N PRO A 132 -8.66 -9.67 6.84
CA PRO A 132 -8.28 -10.45 5.66
C PRO A 132 -9.02 -11.78 5.52
N SER A 133 -9.55 -12.33 6.62
CA SER A 133 -10.32 -13.58 6.67
C SER A 133 -11.84 -13.39 6.62
N GLU A 134 -12.33 -12.15 6.62
CA GLU A 134 -13.75 -11.83 6.69
C GLU A 134 -14.18 -11.07 5.43
N ASN A 135 -15.37 -11.39 4.90
CA ASN A 135 -15.98 -10.61 3.84
C ASN A 135 -16.98 -9.63 4.48
N LEU A 136 -16.46 -8.50 4.97
CA LEU A 136 -17.26 -7.46 5.59
C LEU A 136 -18.11 -6.73 4.54
N ASP A 137 -19.35 -6.39 4.88
CA ASP A 137 -20.10 -5.39 4.12
C ASP A 137 -19.58 -3.98 4.43
N THR A 138 -19.96 -2.98 3.62
CA THR A 138 -19.50 -1.61 3.78
C THR A 138 -19.81 -1.04 5.17
N LYS A 139 -20.99 -1.37 5.71
CA LYS A 139 -21.43 -0.91 7.04
C LYS A 139 -20.61 -1.56 8.16
N ASP A 140 -20.39 -2.86 8.08
CA ASP A 140 -19.61 -3.61 9.07
C ASP A 140 -18.15 -3.13 9.09
N LEU A 141 -17.60 -2.82 7.90
CA LEU A 141 -16.27 -2.23 7.78
C LEU A 141 -16.18 -0.89 8.51
N MET A 142 -17.21 -0.04 8.39
CA MET A 142 -17.28 1.24 9.08
C MET A 142 -17.39 1.07 10.59
N GLU A 143 -18.27 0.19 11.03
CA GLU A 143 -18.45 -0.10 12.45
C GLU A 143 -17.15 -0.62 13.08
N LYS A 144 -16.46 -1.54 12.41
CA LYS A 144 -15.18 -2.08 12.89
C LYS A 144 -14.12 -0.99 13.04
N VAL A 145 -14.02 -0.06 12.08
CA VAL A 145 -13.08 1.08 12.18
C VAL A 145 -13.49 2.09 13.25
N ILE A 146 -14.77 2.37 13.42
CA ILE A 146 -15.28 3.22 14.50
C ILE A 146 -14.97 2.60 15.86
N ASN A 147 -15.22 1.29 15.99
CA ASN A 147 -14.94 0.53 17.21
C ASN A 147 -13.46 0.56 17.57
N LEU A 148 -12.57 0.33 16.59
CA LEU A 148 -11.12 0.46 16.76
C LEU A 148 -10.73 1.88 17.20
N THR A 149 -11.35 2.91 16.63
CA THR A 149 -11.03 4.31 16.97
C THR A 149 -11.44 4.66 18.40
N LYS A 150 -12.60 4.19 18.86
CA LYS A 150 -13.14 4.51 20.19
C LYS A 150 -12.53 3.68 21.31
N ASN A 151 -12.39 2.37 21.08
CA ASN A 151 -12.07 1.41 22.13
C ASN A 151 -10.60 0.97 22.10
N GLU A 152 -9.94 1.03 20.94
CA GLU A 152 -8.57 0.54 20.75
C GLU A 152 -7.69 1.51 19.92
N PRO A 153 -7.52 2.77 20.36
CA PRO A 153 -6.88 3.82 19.56
C PRO A 153 -5.44 3.49 19.15
N GLN A 154 -4.71 2.73 19.96
CA GLN A 154 -3.36 2.25 19.60
C GLN A 154 -3.39 1.27 18.42
N GLN A 155 -4.36 0.35 18.39
CA GLN A 155 -4.54 -0.58 17.28
C GLN A 155 -4.98 0.16 16.02
N TYR A 156 -5.89 1.12 16.14
CA TYR A 156 -6.26 2.01 15.03
C TYR A 156 -5.03 2.71 14.43
N MET A 157 -4.19 3.33 15.26
CA MET A 157 -2.98 4.03 14.80
C MET A 157 -1.97 3.07 14.14
N SER A 158 -1.82 1.85 14.68
CA SER A 158 -0.99 0.81 14.06
C SER A 158 -1.52 0.42 12.68
N MET A 159 -2.83 0.21 12.57
CA MET A 159 -3.50 -0.14 11.32
C MET A 159 -3.37 0.97 10.28
N TRP A 160 -3.55 2.22 10.69
CA TRP A 160 -3.37 3.37 9.80
C TRP A 160 -1.92 3.49 9.31
N ARG A 161 -0.92 3.34 10.20
CA ARG A 161 0.49 3.32 9.78
C ARG A 161 0.77 2.17 8.81
N LYS A 162 0.20 0.98 9.05
CA LYS A 162 0.32 -0.17 8.14
C LYS A 162 -0.31 0.15 6.77
N SER A 163 -1.46 0.82 6.72
CA SER A 163 -2.07 1.24 5.46
C SER A 163 -1.19 2.21 4.67
N LEU A 164 -0.49 3.11 5.36
CA LEU A 164 0.46 4.05 4.74
C LEU A 164 1.69 3.33 4.17
N LEU A 165 2.18 2.29 4.85
CA LEU A 165 3.28 1.45 4.35
C LEU A 165 2.85 0.60 3.15
N LEU A 166 1.60 0.12 3.13
CA LEU A 166 1.06 -0.69 2.03
C LEU A 166 0.69 0.14 0.80
N ALA A 167 0.29 1.39 0.96
CA ALA A 167 -0.16 2.25 -0.13
C ALA A 167 0.80 2.31 -1.35
N PRO A 168 2.13 2.49 -1.19
CA PRO A 168 3.07 2.39 -2.30
C PRO A 168 3.09 1.02 -2.99
N HIS A 169 2.95 -0.08 -2.24
CA HIS A 169 2.91 -1.43 -2.79
C HIS A 169 1.60 -1.70 -3.54
N TRP A 170 0.45 -1.22 -3.03
CA TRP A 170 -0.80 -1.25 -3.78
C TRP A 170 -0.68 -0.48 -5.10
N ASN A 171 -0.07 0.71 -5.08
CA ASN A 171 0.16 1.49 -6.30
C ASN A 171 1.06 0.74 -7.30
N PHE A 172 2.12 0.08 -6.82
CA PHE A 172 3.02 -0.70 -7.66
C PHE A 172 2.26 -1.85 -8.34
N TRP A 173 1.58 -2.69 -7.57
CA TRP A 173 0.85 -3.83 -8.12
C TRP A 173 -0.34 -3.42 -8.99
N ALA A 174 -1.04 -2.34 -8.63
CA ALA A 174 -2.10 -1.82 -9.47
C ALA A 174 -1.60 -1.38 -10.84
N ARG A 175 -0.39 -0.81 -10.92
CA ARG A 175 0.26 -0.48 -12.21
C ARG A 175 0.71 -1.73 -12.95
N ALA A 176 1.27 -2.71 -12.24
CA ALA A 176 1.72 -3.96 -12.84
C ALA A 176 0.56 -4.79 -13.44
N TYR A 177 -0.64 -4.66 -12.88
CA TYR A 177 -1.86 -5.29 -13.39
C TYR A 177 -2.72 -4.36 -14.24
N SER A 178 -2.28 -3.14 -14.54
CA SER A 178 -3.00 -2.23 -15.43
C SER A 178 -3.01 -2.78 -16.85
N LYS A 179 -4.11 -2.61 -17.58
CA LYS A 179 -4.09 -2.69 -19.04
C LYS A 179 -3.28 -1.50 -19.59
N ASP A 180 -2.48 -1.75 -20.63
CA ASP A 180 -1.81 -0.68 -21.40
C ASP A 180 -2.84 0.20 -22.13
#